data_AF-A0A6C0F1D1-F1
#
_entry.id   AF-A0A6C0F1D1-F1
#
_cell.length_a   1.000
_cell.length_b   1.000
_cell.length_c   1.000
_cell.angle_alpha   90.00
_cell.angle_beta   90.00
_cell.angle_gamma   90.00
#
_symmetry.space_group_name_H-M   'P 1'
#
loop_
_entity.id
_entity.type
_entity.pdbx_description
1 polymer ?
#
loop_
_entity_poly.entity_id
_entity_poly.type
_entity_poly.pdbx_seq_one_letter_code
_entity_poly.pdbx_strand_id
1 'polypeptide(L)'
;MSSIFLFDHDEATNNKLNIDELYERRQKRDLKQLSIFNKILNRIHKRIQHTAKNKNCNDNFIWFNVPEYLVGEPIYDKGECLGYLVSQLENNGFHVKYMHPNTLFISWHNWVPSYVRSEIKKKMGVVVDEKGNVIEKPEPEQQMNQTTQQKDQKYTPIKNYKPSVYGQDLLEKVEKKITFDV
;
A
#
# COMPACT_ATOMS: atom_id res chain seq x y z
N MET A 1 7.15 -0.79 64.80
CA MET A 1 6.88 0.67 64.87
C MET A 1 5.89 1.00 63.77
N SER A 2 4.67 1.31 64.17
CA SER A 2 3.48 1.49 63.32
C SER A 2 3.56 2.78 62.51
N SER A 3 3.54 2.64 61.19
CA SER A 3 3.20 3.70 60.24
C SER A 3 1.70 4.00 60.35
N ILE A 4 1.32 5.24 60.66
CA ILE A 4 -0.04 5.80 60.47
C ILE A 4 0.10 7.32 60.66
N PHE A 5 0.14 8.07 59.56
CA PHE A 5 -0.30 9.46 59.54
C PHE A 5 -1.73 9.44 59.00
N LEU A 6 -2.67 9.04 59.85
CA LEU A 6 -4.09 9.38 59.65
C LEU A 6 -4.25 10.76 60.28
N PHE A 7 -4.31 11.79 59.44
CA PHE A 7 -4.72 13.10 59.89
C PHE A 7 -6.20 13.02 60.27
N ASP A 8 -6.44 13.11 61.57
CA ASP A 8 -7.76 13.23 62.20
C ASP A 8 -8.35 14.62 61.88
N HIS A 9 -9.02 14.70 60.73
CA HIS A 9 -9.98 15.75 60.44
C HIS A 9 -11.25 15.10 59.89
N ASP A 10 -11.88 14.29 60.75
CA ASP A 10 -13.19 13.71 60.52
C ASP A 10 -14.28 14.81 60.63
N GLU A 11 -14.49 15.56 59.54
CA GLU A 11 -15.86 15.88 59.16
C GLU A 11 -16.27 14.88 58.08
N ALA A 12 -17.23 14.02 58.40
CA ALA A 12 -17.75 13.01 57.49
C ALA A 12 -18.34 13.67 56.23
N THR A 13 -17.49 13.91 55.23
CA THR A 13 -17.90 14.42 53.93
C THR A 13 -18.70 13.33 53.24
N ASN A 14 -20.02 13.31 53.44
CA ASN A 14 -20.98 12.63 52.56
C ASN A 14 -21.05 13.32 51.19
N ASN A 15 -19.90 13.63 50.60
CA ASN A 15 -19.80 14.15 49.25
C ASN A 15 -19.94 12.96 48.31
N LYS A 16 -21.07 12.86 47.60
CA LYS A 16 -21.26 11.89 46.52
C LYS A 16 -20.22 12.20 45.43
N LEU A 17 -19.15 11.41 45.41
CA LEU A 17 -18.05 11.58 44.47
C LEU A 17 -18.56 11.33 43.03
N ASN A 18 -18.33 12.28 42.13
CA ASN A 18 -18.68 12.11 40.73
C ASN A 18 -17.64 11.22 40.04
N ILE A 19 -18.08 10.03 39.63
CA ILE A 19 -17.22 9.02 38.99
C ILE A 19 -16.59 9.57 37.70
N ASP A 20 -17.25 10.47 36.99
CA ASP A 20 -16.76 11.05 35.73
C ASP A 20 -15.52 11.94 35.95
N GLU A 21 -15.46 12.65 37.08
CA GLU A 21 -14.32 13.52 37.41
C GLU A 21 -13.02 12.71 37.59
N LEU A 22 -13.14 11.43 37.97
CA LEU A 22 -12.01 10.53 38.10
C LEU A 22 -11.35 10.23 36.73
N TYR A 23 -12.12 10.27 35.64
CA TYR A 23 -11.62 9.98 34.29
C TYR A 23 -11.12 11.23 33.54
N GLU A 24 -11.46 12.43 34.00
CA GLU A 24 -11.12 13.68 33.30
C GLU A 24 -9.60 13.83 33.11
N ARG A 25 -8.79 13.46 34.12
CA ARG A 25 -7.32 13.50 34.01
C ARG A 25 -6.77 12.51 32.98
N ARG A 26 -7.41 11.35 32.81
CA ARG A 26 -7.02 10.36 31.79
C ARG A 26 -7.38 10.88 30.40
N GLN A 27 -8.61 11.35 30.23
CA GLN A 27 -9.06 11.93 28.97
C GLN A 27 -8.17 13.10 28.52
N LYS A 28 -7.80 14.02 29.42
CA LYS A 28 -6.88 15.13 29.11
C LYS A 28 -5.51 14.64 28.61
N ARG A 29 -4.99 13.54 29.17
CA ARG A 29 -3.73 12.93 28.71
C ARG A 29 -3.87 12.33 27.32
N ASP A 30 -4.94 11.56 27.09
CA ASP A 30 -5.21 10.90 25.81
C ASP A 30 -5.41 11.93 24.68
N LEU A 31 -6.15 13.01 24.95
CA LEU A 31 -6.31 14.13 24.01
C LEU A 31 -4.98 14.81 23.69
N LYS A 32 -4.12 15.00 24.71
CA LYS A 32 -2.79 15.59 24.52
C LYS A 32 -1.90 14.68 23.67
N GLN A 33 -1.93 13.37 23.91
CA GLN A 33 -1.22 12.37 23.11
C GLN A 33 -1.65 12.40 21.64
N LEU A 34 -2.95 12.39 21.38
CA LEU A 34 -3.51 12.50 20.04
C LEU A 34 -3.08 13.81 19.35
N SER A 35 -3.03 14.92 20.09
CA SER A 35 -2.53 16.20 19.55
C SER A 35 -1.06 16.12 19.11
N ILE A 36 -0.22 15.37 19.85
CA ILE A 36 1.19 15.17 19.51
C ILE A 36 1.32 14.29 18.27
N PHE A 37 0.55 13.21 18.18
CA PHE A 37 0.56 12.33 17.01
C PHE A 37 0.14 13.08 15.74
N ASN A 38 -0.91 13.91 15.83
CA ASN A 38 -1.34 14.79 14.75
C ASN A 38 -0.26 15.79 14.31
N LYS A 39 0.54 16.33 15.25
CA LYS A 39 1.68 17.20 14.90
C LYS A 39 2.73 16.46 14.07
N ILE A 40 3.04 15.21 14.42
CA ILE A 40 4.00 14.39 13.66
C ILE A 40 3.42 14.02 12.29
N LEU A 41 2.16 13.61 12.23
CA LEU A 41 1.46 13.31 10.98
C LEU A 41 1.50 14.50 10.02
N ASN A 42 1.23 15.72 10.53
CA ASN A 42 1.33 16.94 9.74
C ASN A 42 2.74 17.23 9.23
N ARG A 43 3.80 16.88 9.98
CA ARG A 43 5.19 16.98 9.49
C ARG A 43 5.43 16.02 8.33
N ILE A 44 4.92 14.79 8.41
CA ILE A 44 5.00 13.81 7.34
C ILE A 44 4.30 14.35 6.09
N HIS A 45 3.05 14.79 6.20
CA HIS A 45 2.30 15.35 5.07
C HIS A 45 3.01 16.54 4.41
N LYS A 46 3.59 17.46 5.21
CA LYS A 46 4.39 18.57 4.68
C LYS A 46 5.63 18.09 3.93
N ARG A 47 6.34 17.07 4.44
CA ARG A 47 7.49 16.48 3.74
C ARG A 47 7.07 15.82 2.43
N ILE A 48 5.97 15.06 2.41
CA ILE A 48 5.39 14.47 1.19
C ILE A 48 5.10 15.57 0.17
N GLN A 49 4.37 16.62 0.56
CA GLN A 49 4.03 17.73 -0.32
C GLN A 49 5.25 18.46 -0.86
N HIS A 50 6.28 18.67 -0.03
CA HIS A 50 7.51 19.30 -0.44
C HIS A 50 8.27 18.44 -1.47
N THR A 51 8.39 17.13 -1.21
CA THR A 51 9.02 16.20 -2.14
C THR A 51 8.26 16.14 -3.46
N ALA A 52 6.93 16.00 -3.44
CA ALA A 52 6.12 15.93 -4.66
C ALA A 52 6.16 17.22 -5.51
N LYS A 53 6.39 18.39 -4.90
CA LYS A 53 6.52 19.66 -5.62
C LYS A 53 7.92 19.87 -6.22
N ASN A 54 8.92 19.15 -5.76
CA ASN A 54 10.29 19.34 -6.21
C ASN A 54 10.47 18.75 -7.63
N LYS A 55 10.63 19.63 -8.62
CA LYS A 55 10.75 19.26 -10.04
C LYS A 55 11.97 18.39 -10.34
N ASN A 56 12.99 18.42 -9.47
CA ASN A 56 14.25 17.73 -9.69
C ASN A 56 14.24 16.28 -9.18
N CYS A 57 13.22 15.88 -8.41
CA CYS A 57 13.06 14.48 -7.98
C CYS A 57 11.78 13.90 -8.58
N ASN A 58 11.93 12.83 -9.36
CA ASN A 58 10.81 12.02 -9.85
C ASN A 58 10.40 10.94 -8.83
N ASP A 59 10.85 11.09 -7.58
CA ASP A 59 10.68 10.09 -6.54
C ASP A 59 9.30 10.22 -5.90
N ASN A 60 8.50 9.16 -6.00
CA ASN A 60 7.16 9.07 -5.40
C ASN A 60 7.17 8.39 -4.03
N PHE A 61 8.25 8.59 -3.27
CA PHE A 61 8.44 8.00 -1.94
C PHE A 61 9.24 8.93 -1.02
N ILE A 62 9.12 8.71 0.29
CA ILE A 62 9.96 9.35 1.31
C ILE A 62 10.36 8.36 2.39
N TRP A 63 11.51 8.67 2.98
CA TRP A 63 11.96 8.08 4.24
C TRP A 63 11.74 9.10 5.36
N PHE A 64 11.00 8.70 6.39
CA PHE A 64 10.70 9.54 7.54
C PHE A 64 11.20 8.90 8.82
N ASN A 65 12.12 9.57 9.52
CA ASN A 65 12.59 9.13 10.82
C ASN A 65 11.65 9.67 11.89
N VAL A 66 10.99 8.77 12.61
CA VAL A 66 10.11 9.12 13.73
C VAL A 66 10.97 9.42 14.96
N PRO A 67 10.80 10.60 15.60
CA PRO A 67 11.55 10.91 16.81
C PRO A 67 11.33 9.85 17.88
N GLU A 68 12.42 9.36 18.50
CA GLU A 68 12.31 8.39 19.59
C GLU A 68 11.77 9.04 20.87
N TYR A 69 12.13 10.30 21.10
CA TYR A 69 11.72 11.08 22.25
C TYR A 69 11.35 12.51 21.83
N LEU A 70 10.41 13.12 22.55
CA LEU A 70 10.02 14.51 22.39
C LEU A 70 10.30 15.28 23.68
N VAL A 71 11.24 16.23 23.60
CA VAL A 71 11.57 17.11 24.73
C VAL A 71 10.33 17.91 25.13
N GLY A 72 10.00 17.86 26.42
CA GLY A 72 8.86 18.56 27.00
C GLY A 72 7.51 17.83 26.88
N GLU A 73 7.48 16.65 26.24
CA GLU A 73 6.25 15.87 26.08
C GLU A 73 6.41 14.46 26.68
N PRO A 74 6.23 14.30 28.01
CA PRO A 74 6.45 13.02 28.69
C PRO A 74 5.40 11.96 28.38
N ILE A 75 4.27 12.33 27.78
CA ILE A 75 3.18 11.41 27.41
C ILE A 75 3.46 10.72 26.05
N TYR A 76 4.48 11.18 25.32
CA TYR A 76 4.79 10.62 24.01
C TYR A 76 5.33 9.20 24.12
N ASP A 77 4.59 8.25 23.54
CA ASP A 77 5.06 6.89 23.28
C ASP A 77 5.33 6.69 21.78
N LYS A 78 6.54 6.21 21.47
CA LYS A 78 6.96 5.90 20.10
C LYS A 78 6.15 4.75 19.49
N GLY A 79 5.81 3.73 20.28
CA GLY A 79 5.13 2.53 19.79
C GLY A 79 3.72 2.87 19.32
N GLU A 80 2.96 3.53 20.19
CA GLU A 80 1.62 4.02 19.85
C GLU A 80 1.64 5.05 18.72
N CYS A 81 2.64 5.94 18.69
CA CYS A 81 2.78 6.90 17.60
C CYS A 81 2.98 6.20 16.25
N LEU A 82 3.87 5.21 16.17
CA LEU A 82 4.11 4.44 14.95
C LEU A 82 2.84 3.75 14.46
N GLY A 83 2.13 3.06 15.36
CA GLY A 83 0.88 2.38 15.03
C GLY A 83 -0.18 3.36 14.50
N TYR A 84 -0.32 4.50 15.17
CA TYR A 84 -1.24 5.56 14.74
C TYR A 84 -0.89 6.12 13.36
N LEU A 85 0.39 6.39 13.10
CA LEU A 85 0.87 6.93 11.82
C LEU A 85 0.65 5.94 10.68
N VAL A 86 0.97 4.66 10.88
CA VAL A 86 0.77 3.61 9.87
C VAL A 86 -0.71 3.52 9.54
N SER A 87 -1.57 3.37 10.56
CA SER A 87 -3.02 3.28 10.37
C SER A 87 -3.57 4.49 9.60
N GLN A 88 -3.18 5.71 9.97
CA GLN A 88 -3.70 6.90 9.29
C GLN A 88 -3.19 7.07 7.86
N LEU A 89 -1.93 6.74 7.60
CA LEU A 89 -1.36 6.85 6.25
C LEU A 89 -1.95 5.76 5.32
N GLU A 90 -2.18 4.56 5.83
CA GLU A 90 -2.84 3.48 5.09
C GLU A 90 -4.31 3.82 4.77
N ASN A 91 -5.04 4.39 5.72
CA ASN A 91 -6.41 4.88 5.50
C ASN A 91 -6.46 5.96 4.40
N ASN A 92 -5.41 6.78 4.30
CA ASN A 92 -5.27 7.79 3.24
C ASN A 92 -4.82 7.19 1.88
N GLY A 93 -4.59 5.88 1.80
CA GLY A 93 -4.21 5.19 0.56
C GLY A 93 -2.70 5.17 0.27
N PHE A 94 -1.86 5.64 1.20
CA PHE A 94 -0.40 5.53 1.05
C PHE A 94 0.07 4.10 1.33
N HIS A 95 1.14 3.69 0.64
CA HIS A 95 1.82 2.44 0.97
C HIS A 95 2.89 2.73 2.02
N VAL A 96 2.75 2.13 3.21
CA VAL A 96 3.65 2.36 4.35
C VAL A 96 4.33 1.06 4.78
N LYS A 97 5.63 1.13 5.07
CA LYS A 97 6.40 0.03 5.66
C LYS A 97 7.28 0.54 6.78
N TYR A 98 7.32 -0.19 7.89
CA TYR A 98 8.23 0.09 9.00
C TYR A 98 9.60 -0.54 8.74
N MET A 99 10.65 0.25 8.96
CA MET A 99 12.05 -0.11 8.75
C MET A 99 12.84 0.25 10.01
N HIS A 100 13.48 -0.75 10.62
CA HIS A 100 14.22 -0.60 11.89
C HIS A 100 15.43 0.34 11.73
N PRO A 101 15.72 1.26 12.68
CA PRO A 101 15.15 1.34 14.04
C PRO A 101 13.92 2.23 14.25
N ASN A 102 13.66 3.23 13.42
CA ASN A 102 12.56 4.19 13.61
C ASN A 102 12.12 4.87 12.30
N THR A 103 12.38 4.22 11.17
CA THR A 103 12.15 4.80 9.86
C THR A 103 10.86 4.25 9.27
N LEU A 104 10.01 5.15 8.78
CA LEU A 104 8.86 4.82 7.97
C LEU A 104 9.21 5.06 6.50
N PHE A 105 9.06 4.01 5.70
CA PHE A 105 9.00 4.12 4.25
C PHE A 105 7.57 4.43 3.85
N ILE A 106 7.36 5.53 3.12
CA ILE A 106 6.03 5.97 2.68
C ILE A 106 6.10 6.21 1.18
N SER A 107 5.25 5.57 0.40
CA SER A 107 5.18 5.77 -1.05
C SER A 107 3.76 5.94 -1.55
N TRP A 108 3.62 6.70 -2.64
CA TRP A 108 2.37 6.91 -3.38
C TRP A 108 2.53 6.56 -4.86
N HIS A 109 3.53 5.72 -5.19
CA HIS A 109 3.77 5.28 -6.55
C HIS A 109 2.62 4.45 -7.14
N ASN A 110 1.89 3.71 -6.29
CA ASN A 110 0.77 2.86 -6.73
C ASN A 110 -0.55 3.62 -6.90
N TRP A 111 -0.53 4.95 -6.82
CA TRP A 111 -1.74 5.77 -6.98
C TRP A 111 -1.93 6.18 -8.43
N VAL A 112 -3.08 5.84 -9.02
CA VAL A 112 -3.41 6.20 -10.40
C VAL A 112 -4.18 7.53 -10.43
N PRO A 113 -3.62 8.61 -11.00
CA PRO A 113 -4.31 9.89 -11.08
C PRO A 113 -5.60 9.83 -11.91
N SER A 114 -6.56 10.69 -11.57
CA SER A 114 -7.85 10.76 -12.27
C SER A 114 -7.74 10.99 -13.79
N TYR A 115 -6.76 11.78 -14.23
CA TYR A 115 -6.54 12.02 -15.67
C TYR A 115 -6.14 10.74 -16.40
N VAL A 116 -5.25 9.92 -15.80
CA VAL A 116 -4.85 8.62 -16.36
C VAL A 116 -6.02 7.65 -16.38
N ARG A 117 -6.81 7.59 -15.31
CA ARG A 117 -8.03 6.75 -15.26
C ARG A 117 -9.02 7.11 -16.35
N SER A 118 -9.20 8.41 -16.61
CA SER A 118 -10.10 8.92 -17.66
C SER A 118 -9.62 8.54 -19.06
N GLU A 119 -8.31 8.61 -19.32
CA GLU A 119 -7.72 8.17 -20.58
C GLU A 119 -7.82 6.65 -20.78
N ILE A 120 -7.56 5.87 -19.73
CA ILE A 120 -7.70 4.41 -19.77
C ILE A 120 -9.14 4.03 -20.11
N LYS A 121 -10.13 4.67 -19.47
CA LYS A 121 -11.54 4.45 -19.76
C LYS A 121 -11.89 4.77 -21.21
N LYS A 122 -11.38 5.88 -21.76
CA LYS A 122 -11.62 6.26 -23.17
C LYS A 122 -10.99 5.29 -24.17
N LYS A 123 -9.76 4.81 -23.89
CA LYS A 123 -9.00 3.96 -24.82
C LYS A 123 -9.39 2.49 -24.74
N MET A 124 -9.58 1.96 -23.54
CA MET A 124 -9.79 0.53 -23.30
C MET A 124 -11.23 0.18 -22.91
N GLY A 125 -12.08 1.17 -22.62
CA GLY A 125 -13.46 0.94 -22.14
C GLY A 125 -13.53 0.36 -20.72
N VAL A 126 -12.39 0.21 -20.04
CA VAL A 126 -12.29 -0.42 -18.72
C VAL A 126 -12.30 0.63 -17.61
N VAL A 127 -13.09 0.40 -16.56
CA VAL A 127 -13.09 1.22 -15.36
C VAL A 127 -12.06 0.68 -14.37
N VAL A 128 -11.08 1.54 -14.02
CA VAL A 128 -9.95 1.20 -13.15
C VAL A 128 -10.05 1.96 -11.82
N ASP A 129 -9.75 1.26 -10.73
CA ASP A 129 -9.70 1.76 -9.37
C ASP A 129 -8.46 2.66 -9.10
N GLU A 130 -8.45 3.35 -7.97
CA GLU A 130 -7.35 4.22 -7.51
C GLU A 130 -6.01 3.49 -7.37
N LYS A 131 -6.07 2.20 -7.06
CA LYS A 131 -4.91 1.31 -6.91
C LYS A 131 -4.52 0.57 -8.20
N GLY A 132 -5.20 0.84 -9.32
CA GLY A 132 -4.93 0.20 -10.60
C GLY A 132 -5.67 -1.13 -10.85
N ASN A 133 -6.59 -1.53 -9.96
CA ASN A 133 -7.39 -2.75 -10.15
C ASN A 133 -8.56 -2.50 -11.12
N VAL A 134 -8.87 -3.47 -11.97
CA VAL A 134 -10.01 -3.39 -12.90
C VAL A 134 -11.30 -3.72 -12.16
N ILE A 135 -12.25 -2.79 -12.08
CA ILE A 135 -13.54 -2.95 -11.38
C ILE A 135 -14.58 -3.54 -12.35
N GLU A 136 -14.67 -2.97 -13.56
CA GLU A 136 -15.62 -3.40 -14.58
C GLU A 136 -14.84 -3.82 -15.82
N LYS A 137 -14.82 -5.12 -16.08
CA LYS A 137 -14.60 -5.61 -17.44
C LYS A 137 -15.94 -5.45 -18.15
N PRO A 138 -16.05 -4.68 -19.24
CA PRO A 138 -17.20 -4.85 -20.11
C PRO A 138 -17.24 -6.33 -20.49
N GLU A 139 -18.36 -6.99 -20.23
CA GLU A 139 -18.56 -8.33 -20.77
C GLU A 139 -18.27 -8.25 -22.27
N PRO A 140 -17.52 -9.22 -22.83
CA PRO A 140 -17.28 -9.22 -24.26
C PRO A 140 -18.65 -9.34 -24.92
N GLU A 141 -19.13 -8.28 -25.55
CA GLU A 141 -20.18 -8.41 -26.56
C GLU A 141 -19.68 -9.46 -27.54
N GLN A 142 -20.34 -10.61 -27.52
CA GLN A 142 -20.07 -11.73 -28.39
C GLN A 142 -20.39 -11.29 -29.82
N GLN A 143 -19.42 -10.69 -30.50
CA GLN A 143 -19.41 -10.60 -31.95
C GLN A 143 -18.39 -11.60 -32.49
N MET A 144 -18.95 -12.78 -32.80
CA MET A 144 -18.57 -13.75 -33.83
C MET A 144 -17.10 -13.94 -34.22
N ASN A 145 -16.61 -15.15 -33.91
CA ASN A 145 -15.76 -16.01 -34.73
C ASN A 145 -14.50 -15.41 -35.37
N GLN A 146 -13.35 -15.52 -34.68
CA GLN A 146 -12.18 -16.22 -35.23
C GLN A 146 -11.44 -16.95 -34.09
N THR A 147 -11.44 -18.28 -34.17
CA THR A 147 -10.70 -19.21 -33.32
C THR A 147 -9.21 -18.87 -33.32
N THR A 148 -8.69 -18.38 -32.20
CA THR A 148 -7.25 -18.45 -31.92
C THR A 148 -7.04 -19.40 -30.77
N GLN A 149 -6.76 -20.66 -31.11
CA GLN A 149 -6.33 -21.68 -30.15
C GLN A 149 -5.03 -21.21 -29.49
N GLN A 150 -5.06 -21.00 -28.18
CA GLN A 150 -3.85 -20.92 -27.37
C GLN A 150 -3.12 -22.25 -27.52
N LYS A 151 -1.99 -22.24 -28.24
CA LYS A 151 -1.09 -23.38 -28.30
C LYS A 151 -0.36 -23.47 -26.96
N ASP A 152 -0.81 -24.40 -26.11
CA ASP A 152 0.04 -24.96 -25.07
C ASP A 152 1.33 -25.46 -25.72
N GLN A 153 2.47 -24.87 -25.38
CA GLN A 153 3.77 -25.35 -25.84
C GLN A 153 4.10 -26.65 -25.11
N LYS A 154 3.65 -27.77 -25.68
CA LYS A 154 4.06 -29.11 -25.24
C LYS A 154 5.52 -29.32 -25.63
N TYR A 155 6.41 -29.37 -24.63
CA TYR A 155 7.85 -29.59 -24.85
C TYR A 155 8.08 -30.96 -25.50
N THR A 156 8.68 -30.99 -26.69
CA THR A 156 9.12 -32.22 -27.35
C THR A 156 10.59 -32.50 -27.00
N PRO A 157 10.95 -33.73 -26.58
CA PRO A 157 12.34 -34.09 -26.35
C PRO A 157 13.18 -33.89 -27.62
N ILE A 158 14.43 -33.44 -27.47
CA ILE A 158 15.35 -33.03 -28.56
C ILE A 158 15.46 -34.08 -29.68
N LYS A 159 15.34 -35.38 -29.37
CA LYS A 159 15.37 -36.46 -30.37
C LYS A 159 14.25 -36.38 -31.41
N ASN A 160 13.12 -35.76 -31.09
CA ASN A 160 11.95 -35.65 -31.96
C ASN A 160 11.79 -34.26 -32.58
N TYR A 161 12.78 -33.37 -32.42
CA TYR A 161 12.73 -32.02 -32.97
C TYR A 161 13.02 -32.04 -34.48
N LYS A 162 12.05 -31.57 -35.28
CA LYS A 162 12.23 -31.31 -36.71
C LYS A 162 12.10 -29.80 -36.97
N PRO A 163 13.15 -29.10 -37.41
CA PRO A 163 13.08 -27.67 -37.68
C PRO A 163 12.22 -27.38 -38.91
N SER A 164 11.13 -26.64 -38.72
CA SER A 164 10.17 -26.21 -39.76
C SER A 164 10.66 -24.94 -40.50
N VAL A 165 11.95 -24.86 -40.85
CA VAL A 165 12.48 -23.71 -41.62
C VAL A 165 12.11 -23.80 -43.10
N TYR A 166 11.83 -25.01 -43.59
CA TYR A 166 11.32 -25.24 -44.93
C TYR A 166 9.92 -25.82 -44.82
N GLY A 167 8.98 -25.27 -45.61
CA GLY A 167 7.61 -25.79 -45.66
C GLY A 167 7.63 -27.28 -46.01
N GLN A 168 6.89 -28.07 -45.25
CA GLN A 168 6.78 -29.53 -45.41
C GLN A 168 6.53 -29.92 -46.87
N ASP A 169 5.72 -29.11 -47.57
CA ASP A 169 5.37 -29.27 -48.98
C ASP A 169 6.56 -29.18 -49.94
N LEU A 170 7.60 -28.40 -49.61
CA LEU A 170 8.81 -28.28 -50.44
C LEU A 170 9.70 -29.51 -50.29
N LEU A 171 9.80 -30.05 -49.08
CA LEU A 171 10.56 -31.27 -48.79
C LEU A 171 9.91 -32.50 -49.45
N GLU A 172 8.59 -32.65 -49.37
CA GLU A 172 7.88 -33.75 -50.04
C GLU A 172 8.02 -33.70 -51.57
N LYS A 173 8.07 -32.50 -52.16
CA LYS A 173 8.28 -32.33 -53.61
C LYS A 173 9.70 -32.68 -54.03
N VAL A 174 10.68 -32.44 -53.16
CA VAL A 174 12.08 -32.80 -53.38
C VAL A 174 12.27 -34.31 -53.21
N GLU A 175 11.73 -34.91 -52.15
CA GLU A 175 11.79 -36.36 -51.93
C GLU A 175 11.16 -37.15 -53.08
N LYS A 176 9.96 -36.75 -53.53
CA LYS A 176 9.32 -37.39 -54.70
C LYS A 176 10.17 -37.33 -55.95
N LYS A 177 10.95 -36.26 -56.16
CA LYS A 177 11.86 -36.14 -57.31
C LYS A 177 13.12 -36.99 -57.17
N ILE A 178 13.60 -37.23 -55.95
CA ILE A 178 14.80 -38.03 -55.69
C ILE A 178 14.49 -39.53 -55.82
N THR A 179 13.25 -39.95 -55.55
CA THR A 179 12.85 -41.37 -55.62
C THR A 179 12.54 -41.90 -57.03
N PHE A 180 12.63 -41.09 -58.09
CA PHE A 180 12.32 -41.52 -59.46
C PHE A 180 13.51 -42.08 -60.27
N ASP A 181 14.68 -42.29 -59.64
CA ASP A 181 15.80 -43.00 -60.26
C ASP A 181 16.17 -44.26 -59.46
N VAL A 182 15.32 -45.29 -59.52
CA VAL A 182 15.66 -46.73 -59.52
C VAL A 182 14.61 -47.49 -60.33
#